data_AF-A0A258JY82-F1
#
_entry.id   AF-A0A258JY82-F1
#
_cell.length_a   1.000
_cell.length_b   1.000
_cell.length_c   1.000
_cell.angle_alpha   90.00
_cell.angle_beta   90.00
_cell.angle_gamma   90.00
#
_symmetry.space_group_name_H-M   'P 1'
#
loop_
_entity.id
_entity.type
_entity.pdbx_description
1 polymer ?
#
loop_
_entity_poly.entity_id
_entity_poly.type
_entity_poly.pdbx_seq_one_letter_code
_entity_poly.pdbx_strand_id
1 'polypeptide(L)'
;MSTTDKIVSFQEFNHALKIVAAYCKQVESTATDIPVPIGETINLEGQITNSMFNVLIKYYSVEYNIDLKPSDLQKMYINLLEAIDYDKLANFRGVGTSGIRKFKQIMQLYSVIK
;
A
#
# COMPACT_ATOMS: atom_id res chain seq x y z
N MET A 1 -2.58 -50.84 -10.74
CA MET A 1 -3.66 -49.84 -10.91
C MET A 1 -3.27 -48.98 -12.09
N SER A 2 -4.05 -49.01 -13.17
CA SER A 2 -3.78 -48.24 -14.40
C SER A 2 -4.26 -46.81 -14.15
N THR A 3 -3.36 -45.82 -14.26
CA THR A 3 -3.73 -44.40 -14.30
C THR A 3 -4.41 -44.16 -15.62
N THR A 4 -5.74 -44.24 -15.64
CA THR A 4 -6.52 -43.80 -16.79
C THR A 4 -6.30 -42.29 -16.91
N ASP A 5 -5.60 -41.86 -17.96
CA ASP A 5 -5.43 -40.45 -18.25
C ASP A 5 -6.81 -39.83 -18.41
N LYS A 6 -7.21 -38.98 -17.46
CA LYS A 6 -8.50 -38.30 -17.50
C LYS A 6 -8.51 -37.38 -18.70
N ILE A 7 -9.35 -37.68 -19.69
CA ILE A 7 -9.59 -36.78 -20.82
C ILE A 7 -10.34 -35.56 -20.29
N VAL A 8 -9.70 -34.39 -20.35
CA VAL A 8 -10.28 -33.12 -19.94
C VAL A 8 -11.33 -32.69 -20.97
N SER A 9 -12.56 -32.45 -20.52
CA SER A 9 -13.63 -31.97 -21.39
C SER A 9 -13.38 -30.51 -21.80
N PHE A 10 -13.94 -30.11 -22.95
CA PHE A 10 -13.88 -28.73 -23.43
C PHE A 10 -14.44 -27.72 -22.40
N GLN A 11 -15.42 -28.13 -21.59
CA GLN A 11 -15.99 -27.29 -20.54
C GLN A 11 -15.04 -27.11 -19.36
N GLU A 12 -14.37 -28.18 -18.92
CA GLU A 12 -13.35 -28.12 -17.86
C GLU A 12 -12.15 -27.27 -18.29
N PHE A 13 -11.72 -27.39 -19.56
CA PHE A 13 -10.66 -26.56 -20.13
C PHE A 13 -11.03 -25.07 -20.12
N ASN A 14 -12.24 -24.72 -20.60
CA ASN A 14 -12.71 -23.34 -20.58
C ASN A 14 -12.89 -22.78 -19.16
N HIS A 15 -13.27 -23.63 -18.20
CA HIS A 15 -13.36 -23.24 -16.81
C HIS A 15 -11.98 -22.92 -16.22
N ALA A 16 -10.98 -23.75 -16.49
CA ALA A 16 -9.59 -23.49 -16.10
C ALA A 16 -9.05 -22.20 -16.73
N LEU A 17 -9.32 -21.96 -18.02
CA LEU A 17 -8.95 -20.70 -18.69
C LEU A 17 -9.59 -19.47 -18.04
N LYS A 18 -10.85 -19.56 -17.59
CA LYS A 18 -11.50 -18.47 -16.86
C LYS A 18 -10.84 -18.19 -15.51
N ILE A 19 -10.41 -19.23 -14.78
CA ILE A 19 -9.68 -19.08 -13.52
C ILE A 19 -8.32 -18.43 -13.77
N VAL A 20 -7.58 -18.89 -14.78
CA VAL A 20 -6.28 -18.32 -15.16
C VAL A 20 -6.45 -16.86 -15.61
N ALA A 21 -7.45 -16.55 -16.43
CA ALA A 21 -7.73 -15.18 -16.85
C ALA A 21 -8.14 -14.27 -15.68
N ALA A 22 -8.91 -14.78 -14.71
CA ALA A 22 -9.25 -14.05 -13.49
C ALA A 22 -8.01 -13.78 -12.62
N TYR A 23 -7.13 -14.78 -12.48
CA TYR A 23 -5.85 -14.62 -11.79
C TYR A 23 -4.92 -13.65 -12.53
N CYS A 24 -4.79 -13.75 -13.85
CA CYS A 24 -4.02 -12.81 -14.66
C CYS A 24 -4.59 -11.39 -14.55
N LYS A 25 -5.91 -11.19 -14.54
CA LYS A 25 -6.53 -9.88 -14.29
C LYS A 25 -6.27 -9.37 -12.88
N GLN A 26 -6.27 -10.26 -11.89
CA GLN A 26 -5.86 -9.94 -10.51
C GLN A 26 -4.37 -9.54 -10.48
N VAL A 27 -3.52 -10.21 -11.26
CA VAL A 27 -2.08 -9.92 -11.36
C VAL A 27 -1.80 -8.63 -12.15
N GLU A 28 -2.53 -8.37 -13.23
CA GLU A 28 -2.48 -7.14 -14.01
C GLU A 28 -3.01 -5.95 -13.22
N SER A 29 -4.01 -6.15 -12.35
CA SER A 29 -4.37 -5.14 -11.33
C SER A 29 -3.33 -4.97 -10.22
N THR A 30 -2.29 -5.79 -10.17
CA THR A 30 -1.18 -5.70 -9.20
C THR A 30 0.15 -5.27 -9.83
N ALA A 31 0.18 -5.00 -11.14
CA ALA A 31 1.37 -4.50 -11.82
C ALA A 31 1.08 -3.10 -12.38
N THR A 32 1.68 -2.08 -11.74
CA THR A 32 1.72 -0.64 -12.13
C THR A 32 0.49 0.24 -11.90
N ASP A 33 -0.27 -0.05 -10.86
CA ASP A 33 -0.81 0.97 -9.95
C ASP A 33 -1.03 0.23 -8.63
N ILE A 34 -0.31 0.58 -7.56
CA ILE A 34 -0.68 0.04 -6.25
C ILE A 34 -2.10 0.55 -6.00
N PRO A 35 -3.14 -0.32 -5.91
CA PRO A 35 -4.46 0.16 -5.57
C PRO A 35 -4.35 0.72 -4.15
N VAL A 36 -4.40 2.04 -4.02
CA VAL A 36 -4.51 2.68 -2.72
C VAL A 36 -5.77 2.09 -2.10
N PRO A 37 -5.67 1.42 -0.94
CA PRO A 37 -6.82 0.71 -0.38
C PRO A 37 -7.99 1.68 -0.19
N ILE A 38 -9.16 1.34 -0.73
CA ILE A 38 -10.39 2.09 -0.44
C ILE A 38 -10.68 1.87 1.04
N GLY A 39 -10.50 2.94 1.83
CA GLY A 39 -10.58 2.90 3.28
C GLY A 39 -10.86 4.29 3.82
N GLU A 40 -10.98 4.38 5.15
CA GLU A 40 -11.13 5.65 5.84
C GLU A 40 -9.95 6.57 5.53
N THR A 41 -10.24 7.86 5.36
CA THR A 41 -9.24 8.89 5.12
C THR A 41 -9.16 9.83 6.30
N ILE A 42 -7.96 10.28 6.65
CA ILE A 42 -7.73 11.31 7.67
C ILE A 42 -7.09 12.55 7.05
N ASN A 43 -7.34 13.69 7.68
CA ASN A 43 -6.71 14.95 7.32
C ASN A 43 -5.44 15.16 8.17
N LEU A 44 -4.28 15.13 7.52
CA LEU A 44 -2.96 15.39 8.11
C LEU A 44 -2.42 16.80 7.78
N GLU A 45 -3.18 17.63 7.06
CA GLU A 45 -2.79 19.00 6.74
C GLU A 45 -2.58 19.80 8.04
N GLY A 46 -1.41 20.43 8.16
CA GLY A 46 -1.00 21.16 9.36
C GLY A 46 -0.65 20.30 10.58
N GLN A 47 -0.92 19.00 10.55
CA GLN A 47 -0.58 18.06 11.64
C GLN A 47 0.88 17.60 11.55
N ILE A 48 1.37 17.43 10.32
CA ILE A 48 2.78 17.07 10.06
C ILE A 48 3.56 18.28 9.53
N THR A 49 4.85 18.33 9.86
CA THR A 49 5.76 19.36 9.34
C THR A 49 6.13 19.10 7.88
N ASN A 50 6.55 20.14 7.15
CA ASN A 50 7.08 20.00 5.78
C ASN A 50 8.24 19.01 5.70
N SER A 51 9.11 18.95 6.71
CA SER A 51 10.22 17.98 6.75
C SER A 51 9.73 16.53 6.84
N MET A 52 8.71 16.28 7.66
CA MET A 52 8.07 14.96 7.72
C MET A 52 7.40 14.61 6.41
N PHE A 53 6.68 15.55 5.81
CA PHE A 53 6.02 15.31 4.53
C PHE A 53 7.03 14.99 3.43
N ASN A 54 8.14 15.72 3.34
CA ASN A 54 9.21 15.43 2.39
C ASN A 54 9.82 14.04 2.56
N VAL A 55 9.85 13.51 3.78
CA VAL A 55 10.29 12.14 4.02
C VAL A 55 9.22 11.13 3.64
N LEU A 56 7.94 11.40 3.88
CA LEU A 56 6.86 10.55 3.38
C LEU A 56 6.88 10.46 1.85
N ILE A 57 7.05 11.58 1.14
CA ILE A 57 7.20 11.58 -0.34
C ILE A 57 8.30 10.60 -0.76
N LYS A 58 9.49 10.74 -0.16
CA LYS A 58 10.64 9.87 -0.52
C LYS A 58 10.38 8.42 -0.16
N TYR A 59 9.81 8.17 1.02
CA TYR A 59 9.49 6.82 1.49
C TYR A 59 8.52 6.12 0.55
N TYR A 60 7.40 6.77 0.23
CA TYR A 60 6.38 6.19 -0.65
C TYR A 60 6.83 6.07 -2.10
N SER A 61 7.65 7.01 -2.59
CA SER A 61 8.25 6.91 -3.90
C SER A 61 9.22 5.73 -4.00
N VAL A 62 10.07 5.51 -2.98
CA VAL A 62 11.09 4.44 -3.01
C VAL A 62 10.49 3.06 -2.71
N GLU A 63 9.67 2.93 -1.67
CA GLU A 63 9.18 1.63 -1.20
C GLU A 63 7.93 1.17 -1.96
N TYR A 64 7.14 2.09 -2.49
CA TYR A 64 5.83 1.81 -3.07
C TYR A 64 5.63 2.41 -4.48
N ASN A 65 6.60 3.15 -5.02
CA ASN A 65 6.44 3.86 -6.30
C ASN A 65 5.19 4.76 -6.35
N ILE A 66 4.83 5.35 -5.20
CA ILE A 66 3.70 6.28 -5.04
C ILE A 66 4.26 7.70 -4.95
N ASP A 67 3.78 8.58 -5.82
CA ASP A 67 4.12 10.01 -5.81
C ASP A 67 3.10 10.81 -4.99
N LEU A 68 3.43 11.09 -3.73
CA LEU A 68 2.57 11.87 -2.85
C LEU A 68 2.65 13.37 -3.15
N LYS A 69 1.48 14.00 -3.25
CA LYS A 69 1.31 15.44 -3.45
C LYS A 69 0.83 16.13 -2.17
N PRO A 70 1.15 17.42 -1.97
CA PRO A 70 0.66 18.17 -0.80
C PRO A 70 -0.86 18.08 -0.61
N SER A 71 -1.63 18.05 -1.69
CA SER A 71 -3.09 17.89 -1.68
C SER A 71 -3.56 16.59 -1.03
N ASP A 72 -2.75 15.55 -1.06
CA ASP A 72 -3.13 14.22 -0.55
C ASP A 72 -3.22 14.24 0.98
N LEU A 73 -2.54 15.18 1.65
CA LEU A 73 -2.62 15.35 3.11
C LEU A 73 -4.03 15.63 3.61
N GLN A 74 -4.90 16.19 2.78
CA GLN A 74 -6.29 16.44 3.16
C GLN A 74 -7.11 15.15 3.29
N LYS A 75 -6.70 14.09 2.59
CA LYS A 75 -7.41 12.81 2.50
C LYS A 75 -6.42 11.63 2.40
N MET A 76 -5.56 11.49 3.40
CA MET A 76 -4.64 10.36 3.47
C MET A 76 -5.39 9.10 3.90
N TYR A 77 -5.29 8.05 3.09
CA TYR A 77 -5.87 6.75 3.43
C TYR A 77 -5.17 6.13 4.63
N ILE A 78 -5.95 5.72 5.64
CA ILE A 78 -5.43 5.10 6.86
C ILE A 78 -4.57 3.88 6.53
N ASN A 79 -5.01 3.02 5.63
CA ASN A 79 -4.28 1.79 5.28
C ASN A 79 -2.89 2.08 4.69
N LEU A 80 -2.73 3.20 3.99
CA LEU A 80 -1.42 3.63 3.50
C LEU A 80 -0.50 3.95 4.68
N LEU A 81 -1.03 4.69 5.67
CA LEU A 81 -0.33 5.08 6.88
C LEU A 81 -0.03 3.89 7.82
N GLU A 82 -0.92 2.90 7.90
CA GLU A 82 -0.72 1.64 8.63
C GLU A 82 0.41 0.80 8.03
N ALA A 83 0.58 0.85 6.71
CA ALA A 83 1.61 0.10 6.00
C ALA A 83 3.03 0.65 6.22
N ILE A 84 3.18 1.79 6.90
CA ILE A 84 4.48 2.39 7.18
C ILE A 84 5.31 1.49 8.09
N ASP A 85 6.40 0.98 7.53
CA ASP A 85 7.51 0.42 8.29
C ASP A 85 8.37 1.56 8.87
N TYR A 86 8.24 1.77 10.17
CA TYR A 86 8.94 2.85 10.88
C TYR A 86 10.46 2.66 10.96
N ASP A 87 10.94 1.42 10.89
CA ASP A 87 12.38 1.14 10.93
C ASP A 87 13.00 1.48 9.57
N LYS A 88 12.28 1.21 8.48
CA LYS A 88 12.66 1.70 7.14
C LYS A 88 12.54 3.21 7.03
N LEU A 89 11.44 3.79 7.50
CA LEU A 89 11.23 5.25 7.50
C LEU A 89 12.35 5.97 8.25
N ALA A 90 12.91 5.36 9.31
CA ALA A 90 14.02 5.91 10.08
C ALA A 90 15.31 6.12 9.27
N ASN A 91 15.49 5.34 8.20
CA ASN A 91 16.68 5.42 7.35
C ASN A 91 16.65 6.65 6.41
N PHE A 92 15.51 7.33 6.29
CA PHE A 92 15.38 8.52 5.45
C PHE A 92 15.85 9.78 6.19
N ARG A 93 16.77 10.51 5.57
CA ARG A 93 17.26 11.80 6.09
C ARG A 93 16.12 12.82 6.17
N GLY A 94 15.93 13.43 7.35
CA GLY A 94 15.02 14.57 7.54
C GLY A 94 13.92 14.38 8.60
N VAL A 95 13.71 13.15 9.10
CA VAL A 95 12.76 12.91 10.20
C VAL A 95 13.49 12.80 11.55
N GLY A 96 14.59 12.05 11.62
CA GLY A 96 15.31 11.80 12.87
C GLY A 96 14.45 11.07 13.92
N THR A 97 15.05 10.67 15.05
CA THR A 97 14.30 9.92 16.09
C THR A 97 13.13 10.71 16.68
N SER A 98 13.29 12.02 16.85
CA SER A 98 12.25 12.90 17.37
C SER A 98 11.08 13.08 16.39
N GLY A 99 11.35 13.14 15.09
CA GLY A 99 10.31 13.21 14.07
C GLY A 99 9.53 11.91 13.95
N ILE A 100 10.20 10.74 14.01
CA ILE A 100 9.51 9.44 13.97
C ILE A 100 8.56 9.33 15.16
N ARG A 101 9.04 9.70 16.36
CA ARG A 101 8.21 9.68 17.56
C ARG A 101 6.99 10.58 17.43
N LYS A 102 7.16 11.82 16.95
CA LYS A 102 6.04 12.74 16.70
C LYS A 102 5.06 12.17 15.67
N PHE A 103 5.59 11.58 14.60
CA PHE A 103 4.76 10.98 13.55
C PHE A 103 3.95 9.80 14.11
N LYS A 104 4.57 8.91 14.90
CA LYS A 104 3.86 7.84 15.64
C LYS A 104 2.77 8.38 16.57
N GLN A 105 3.04 9.46 17.30
CA GLN A 105 2.03 10.10 18.16
C GLN A 105 0.81 10.61 17.36
N ILE A 106 1.04 11.19 16.18
CA ILE A 106 -0.05 11.60 15.28
C ILE A 106 -0.82 10.36 14.82
N MET A 107 -0.13 9.29 14.40
CA MET A 107 -0.80 8.05 13.98
C MET A 107 -1.65 7.44 15.10
N GLN A 108 -1.17 7.47 16.36
CA GLN A 108 -1.94 7.04 17.53
C GLN A 108 -3.17 7.93 17.79
N LEU A 109 -3.04 9.25 17.63
CA LEU A 109 -4.16 10.19 17.80
C LEU A 109 -5.32 9.88 16.84
N TYR A 110 -4.99 9.49 15.61
CA TYR A 110 -5.96 9.08 14.59
C TYR A 110 -6.33 7.58 14.67
N SER A 111 -5.90 6.86 15.70
CA SER A 111 -6.14 5.41 15.86
C SER A 111 -5.63 4.54 14.70
N VAL A 112 -4.68 5.05 13.92
CA VAL A 112 -4.01 4.32 12.81
C VAL A 112 -3.11 3.23 13.40
N ILE A 113 -2.43 3.50 14.51
CA ILE A 113 -1.63 2.52 15.23
C ILE A 113 -1.99 2.53 16.72
N LYS A 114 -1.77 1.40 17.41
CA LYS A 114 -1.98 1.25 18.85
C LYS A 114 -0.73 1.65 19.64
#